data_AF-A0A517DTF3-F1
#
_entry.id   AF-A0A517DTF3-F1
#
_cell.length_a   1.000
_cell.length_b   1.000
_cell.length_c   1.000
_cell.angle_alpha   90.00
_cell.angle_beta   90.00
_cell.angle_gamma   90.00
#
_symmetry.space_group_name_H-M   'P 1'
#
loop_
_entity.id
_entity.type
_entity.pdbx_description
1 polymer ?
#
loop_
_entity_poly.entity_id
_entity_poly.type
_entity_poly.pdbx_seq_one_letter_code
_entity_poly.pdbx_strand_id
1 'polypeptide(L)'
;MQANKYDIRLMSRAKADLREIEAYYLREGGRELAGKILDRVFEEILIFEDCPRAGRPYKRQEQRLFPIYAGRYVVAYLIDEGNWRKNGAE
;
A
#
# COMPACT_ATOMS: atom_id res chain seq x y z
N MET A 1 5.74 4.93 -25.37
CA MET A 1 4.67 4.26 -24.61
C MET A 1 4.63 4.93 -23.25
N GLN A 2 3.58 5.69 -22.92
CA GLN A 2 3.40 6.24 -21.57
C GLN A 2 3.06 5.08 -20.63
N ALA A 3 3.85 4.90 -19.57
CA ALA A 3 3.57 3.89 -18.56
C ALA A 3 2.35 4.37 -17.75
N ASN A 4 1.22 3.69 -17.93
CA ASN A 4 -0.01 3.96 -17.18
C ASN A 4 0.21 3.62 -15.71
N LYS A 5 0.37 4.65 -14.89
CA LYS A 5 0.65 4.53 -13.45
C LYS A 5 -0.65 4.68 -12.66
N TYR A 6 -0.95 3.74 -11.77
CA TYR A 6 -2.12 3.83 -10.88
C TYR A 6 -1.87 4.83 -9.75
N ASP A 7 -2.89 5.59 -9.37
CA ASP A 7 -2.89 6.45 -8.17
C ASP A 7 -3.19 5.61 -6.92
N ILE A 8 -2.35 5.71 -5.89
CA ILE A 8 -2.53 5.00 -4.62
C ILE A 8 -3.31 5.86 -3.64
N ARG A 9 -4.42 5.33 -3.15
CA ARG A 9 -5.25 5.98 -2.13
C ARG A 9 -5.37 5.14 -0.88
N LEU A 10 -4.98 5.73 0.26
CA LEU A 10 -5.14 5.09 1.56
C LEU A 10 -6.55 5.37 2.12
N MET A 11 -7.27 4.29 2.41
CA MET A 11 -8.52 4.36 3.18
C MET A 11 -8.25 4.86 4.61
N SER A 12 -9.25 5.46 5.26
CA SER A 12 -9.13 5.96 6.64
C SER A 12 -8.66 4.90 7.62
N ARG A 13 -9.08 3.64 7.43
CA ARG A 13 -8.63 2.52 8.26
C ARG A 13 -7.14 2.21 8.07
N ALA A 14 -6.66 2.16 6.84
CA ALA A 14 -5.23 1.97 6.56
C ALA A 14 -4.37 3.09 7.17
N LYS A 15 -4.86 4.34 7.17
CA LYS A 15 -4.18 5.44 7.87
C LYS A 15 -4.13 5.24 9.38
N ALA A 16 -5.17 4.67 9.99
CA ALA A 16 -5.15 4.32 11.41
C ALA A 16 -4.15 3.19 11.69
N ASP A 17 -4.13 2.14 10.86
CA ASP A 17 -3.20 1.02 10.99
C ASP A 17 -1.73 1.50 10.93
N LEU A 18 -1.41 2.43 10.00
CA LEU A 18 -0.07 3.04 9.92
C LEU A 18 0.30 3.83 11.18
N ARG A 19 -0.64 4.56 11.79
CA ARG A 19 -0.40 5.28 13.06
C ARG A 19 -0.16 4.32 14.21
N GLU A 20 -0.83 3.17 14.24
CA GLU A 20 -0.59 2.15 15.27
C GLU A 20 0.81 1.52 15.11
N ILE A 21 1.22 1.25 13.88
CA ILE A 21 2.59 0.79 13.56
C ILE A 21 3.61 1.83 14.01
N GLU A 22 3.40 3.10 13.70
CA GLU A 22 4.26 4.20 14.14
C GLU A 22 4.36 4.27 15.66
N ALA A 23 3.23 4.27 16.35
CA ALA A 23 3.16 4.32 17.81
C ALA A 23 3.87 3.12 18.47
N TYR A 24 3.77 1.94 17.87
CA TYR A 24 4.52 0.77 18.34
C TYR A 24 6.03 1.00 18.26
N TYR A 25 6.58 1.35 17.09
CA TYR A 25 8.03 1.53 16.95
C TYR A 25 8.58 2.77 17.64
N LEU A 26 7.74 3.80 17.86
CA LEU A 26 8.10 4.94 18.71
C LEU A 26 8.42 4.47 20.14
N ARG A 27 7.67 3.50 20.67
CA ARG A 27 7.93 2.92 22.01
C ARG A 27 9.12 1.98 22.01
N GLU A 28 9.30 1.18 20.95
CA GLU A 28 10.35 0.16 20.90
C GLU A 28 11.75 0.74 20.65
N GLY A 29 11.88 1.77 19.82
CA GLY A 29 13.19 2.29 19.40
C GLY A 29 13.21 3.77 19.03
N GLY A 30 12.18 4.51 19.42
CA GLY A 30 12.11 5.96 19.22
C GLY A 30 11.81 6.38 17.79
N ARG A 31 11.91 7.70 17.57
CA ARG A 31 11.46 8.36 16.33
C ARG A 31 12.21 7.93 15.09
N GLU A 32 13.51 7.70 15.19
CA GLU A 32 14.34 7.30 14.04
C GLU A 32 13.93 5.92 13.53
N LEU A 33 13.73 4.96 14.44
CA LEU A 33 13.27 3.62 14.06
C LEU A 33 11.87 3.70 13.44
N ALA A 34 10.92 4.38 14.09
CA ALA A 34 9.56 4.52 13.58
C ALA A 34 9.53 5.10 12.16
N GLY A 35 10.32 6.15 11.90
CA GLY A 35 10.46 6.74 10.57
C GLY A 35 10.98 5.74 9.54
N LYS A 36 12.10 5.06 9.82
CA LYS A 36 12.67 4.06 8.90
C LYS A 36 11.71 2.93 8.57
N ILE A 37 10.92 2.47 9.54
CA ILE A 37 9.91 1.43 9.30
C ILE A 37 8.79 1.93 8.40
N LEU A 38 8.25 3.13 8.69
CA LEU A 38 7.19 3.70 7.87
C LEU A 38 7.66 3.96 6.43
N ASP A 39 8.84 4.55 6.26
CA ASP A 39 9.43 4.80 4.93
C ASP A 39 9.52 3.48 4.16
N ARG A 40 10.00 2.41 4.81
CA ARG A 40 10.10 1.10 4.19
C ARG A 40 8.74 0.50 3.79
N VAL A 41 7.73 0.67 4.64
CA VAL A 41 6.35 0.25 4.34
C VAL A 41 5.81 1.01 3.12
N PHE A 42 6.03 2.32 3.05
CA PHE A 42 5.60 3.14 1.92
C PHE A 42 6.31 2.76 0.63
N GLU A 43 7.63 2.59 0.64
CA GLU A 43 8.41 2.13 -0.52
C GLU A 43 7.83 0.84 -1.13
N GLU A 44 7.47 -0.13 -0.30
CA GLU A 44 6.91 -1.40 -0.76
C GLU A 44 5.46 -1.27 -1.25
N ILE A 45 4.70 -0.27 -0.79
CA ILE A 45 3.36 0.03 -1.29
C ILE A 45 3.40 0.69 -2.68
N LEU A 46 4.44 1.48 -2.98
CA LEU A 46 4.58 2.15 -4.29
C LEU A 46 4.64 1.18 -5.47
N ILE A 47 5.00 -0.10 -5.25
CA ILE A 47 4.97 -1.13 -6.30
C ILE A 47 3.59 -1.27 -6.95
N PHE A 48 2.50 -0.92 -6.26
CA PHE A 48 1.15 -1.03 -6.81
C PHE A 48 0.83 0.02 -7.88
N GLU A 49 1.62 1.10 -7.95
CA GLU A 49 1.47 2.09 -9.00
C GLU A 49 1.78 1.49 -10.38
N ASP A 50 2.83 0.67 -10.45
CA ASP A 50 3.29 0.02 -11.69
C ASP A 50 2.75 -1.41 -11.84
N CYS A 51 2.58 -2.12 -10.72
CA CYS A 51 2.20 -3.52 -10.64
C CYS A 51 0.98 -3.72 -9.71
N PRO A 52 -0.19 -3.16 -10.02
CA PRO A 52 -1.38 -3.22 -9.16
C PRO A 52 -1.89 -4.65 -8.92
N ARG A 53 -1.50 -5.62 -9.74
CA ARG A 53 -1.91 -7.03 -9.60
C ARG A 53 -0.87 -7.91 -8.90
N ALA A 54 0.17 -7.33 -8.29
CA ALA A 54 1.25 -8.06 -7.60
C ALA A 54 0.76 -8.91 -6.41
N GLY A 55 -0.35 -8.52 -5.78
CA GLY A 55 -0.94 -9.23 -4.65
C GLY A 55 -1.75 -10.46 -5.08
N ARG A 56 -1.83 -11.45 -4.19
CA ARG A 56 -2.65 -12.64 -4.43
C ARG A 56 -4.13 -12.29 -4.23
N PRO A 57 -5.04 -12.74 -5.11
CA PRO A 57 -6.48 -12.61 -4.89
C PRO A 57 -6.89 -13.23 -3.55
N TYR A 58 -7.77 -12.55 -2.82
CA TYR A 58 -8.25 -12.98 -1.52
C TYR A 58 -9.76 -12.71 -1.40
N LYS A 59 -10.52 -13.78 -1.11
CA LYS A 59 -12.00 -13.79 -1.10
C LYS A 59 -12.64 -13.42 -2.45
N ARG A 60 -13.98 -13.41 -2.49
CA ARG A 60 -14.80 -13.17 -3.70
C ARG A 60 -14.96 -11.69 -4.08
N GLN A 61 -14.54 -10.74 -3.24
CA GLN A 61 -14.78 -9.30 -3.39
C GLN A 61 -13.61 -8.55 -4.03
N GLU A 62 -12.89 -9.17 -4.98
CA GLU A 62 -11.79 -8.54 -5.75
C GLU A 62 -10.62 -8.01 -4.90
N GLN A 63 -10.60 -8.30 -3.60
CA GLN A 63 -9.52 -7.91 -2.70
C GLN A 63 -8.26 -8.69 -3.01
N ARG A 64 -7.11 -8.05 -2.82
CA ARG A 64 -5.79 -8.63 -2.96
C ARG A 64 -4.99 -8.45 -1.69
N LEU A 65 -4.14 -9.43 -1.40
CA LEU A 65 -3.20 -9.41 -0.30
C LEU A 65 -1.78 -9.42 -0.83
N PHE A 66 -0.94 -8.52 -0.32
CA PHE A 66 0.48 -8.48 -0.65
C PHE A 66 1.28 -8.38 0.65
N PRO A 67 2.17 -9.36 0.95
CA PRO A 67 3.05 -9.27 2.09
C PRO A 67 4.10 -8.17 1.86
N ILE A 68 4.34 -7.35 2.87
CA ILE A 68 5.36 -6.30 2.86
C ILE A 68 6.27 -6.44 4.08
N TYR A 69 7.40 -5.74 4.05
CA TYR A 69 8.37 -5.68 5.13
C TYR A 69 8.78 -7.08 5.59
N ALA A 70 9.32 -7.86 4.64
CA ALA A 70 9.70 -9.27 4.81
C ALA A 70 8.58 -10.17 5.36
N GLY A 71 7.31 -9.85 5.05
CA GLY A 71 6.15 -10.63 5.48
C GLY A 71 5.65 -10.34 6.89
N ARG A 72 6.20 -9.32 7.57
CA ARG A 72 5.75 -8.90 8.90
C ARG A 72 4.38 -8.21 8.86
N TYR A 73 4.05 -7.58 7.73
CA TYR A 73 2.74 -6.99 7.49
C TYR A 73 2.15 -7.49 6.17
N VAL A 74 0.84 -7.36 6.05
CA VAL A 74 0.11 -7.67 4.81
C VAL A 74 -0.74 -6.46 4.46
N VAL A 75 -0.60 -5.98 3.23
CA VAL A 75 -1.46 -4.94 2.68
C VAL A 75 -2.66 -5.62 2.02
N ALA A 76 -3.86 -5.27 2.48
CA ALA A 76 -5.11 -5.64 1.83
C ALA A 76 -5.61 -4.46 1.00
N TYR A 77 -5.79 -4.65 -0.31
CA TYR A 77 -6.16 -3.57 -1.23
C TYR A 77 -7.12 -4.04 -2.31
N LEU A 78 -7.71 -3.08 -3.01
CA LEU A 78 -8.61 -3.25 -4.14
C LEU A 78 -8.04 -2.48 -5.34
N ILE A 79 -8.33 -2.94 -6.55
CA ILE A 79 -7.99 -2.22 -7.78
C ILE A 79 -9.28 -1.57 -8.27
N ASP A 80 -9.33 -0.24 -8.29
CA ASP A 80 -10.44 0.50 -8.89
C ASP A 80 -10.18 0.67 -10.40
N GLU A 81 -10.75 -0.22 -11.21
CA GLU A 81 -10.64 -0.14 -12.68
C GLU A 81 -11.46 1.03 -13.27
N GLY A 82 -12.33 1.69 -12.50
CA GLY A 82 -13.11 2.85 -12.93
C GLY A 82 -12.27 4.11 -13.17
N ASN A 83 -11.12 4.23 -12.49
CA ASN A 83 -10.18 5.33 -12.65
C ASN A 83 -9.20 5.14 -13.83
N TRP A 84 -9.19 3.97 -14.48
CA TRP A 84 -8.33 3.64 -15.63
C TRP A 84 -8.65 4.46 -16.89
N ARG A 85 -9.92 4.86 -17.08
CA ARG A 85 -10.38 5.52 -18.31
C ARG A 85 -10.26 7.05 -18.31
N LYS A 86 -10.02 7.70 -17.16
CA LYS A 86 -10.04 9.18 -17.09
C LYS A 86 -8.68 9.85 -17.37
N ASN A 87 -7.57 9.11 -17.32
CA ASN A 87 -6.23 9.66 -17.57
C ASN A 87 -5.60 9.19 -18.88
N GLY A 88 -6.36 8.49 -19.74
CA GLY A 88 -5.90 7.98 -21.04
C GLY A 88 -6.76 8.42 -22.22
N ALA A 89 -7.57 9.46 -22.03
CA ALA A 89 -8.43 10.06 -23.05
C ALA A 89 -8.20 11.57 -23.11
N GLU A 90 -6.96 11.97 -23.40
CA GLU A 90 -6.62 13.23 -24.05
C GLU A 90 -5.53 12.97 -25.10
#